data_AF-I4VN38-F1
#
_entry.id   AF-I4VN38-F1
#
_cell.length_a   1.000
_cell.length_b   1.000
_cell.length_c   1.000
_cell.angle_alpha   90.00
_cell.angle_beta   90.00
_cell.angle_gamma   90.00
#
_symmetry.space_group_name_H-M   'P 1'
#
loop_
_entity.id
_entity.type
_entity.pdbx_description
1 polymer ?
#
loop_
_entity_poly.entity_id
_entity_poly.type
_entity_poly.pdbx_seq_one_letter_code
_entity_poly.pdbx_strand_id
1 'polypeptide(L)'
;FQADGADDGSEDALASGEHSVASGASSLAAGAESASYGYGSSAYGDNSMAIGAGSLADAVGASASGSLSSAMADYSTASGYGSLASGESSVATGASAQATADYATTVGAESVASGEFSAAFGAASLASGDGSAALGVLSEASGEESTAVGFYSLASGDVATALGAESIAGGVTAVAVGFQAEASEDYTTAIGSWSVASGFNSTALGNSAEAQAENSVALGSDSIADRD
;
A
#
# COMPACT_ATOMS: atom_id res chain seq x y z
N PHE A 1 11.61 -36.88 -1.56
CA PHE A 1 10.21 -36.45 -1.35
C PHE A 1 9.39 -37.12 -2.44
N GLN A 2 8.44 -37.99 -2.11
CA GLN A 2 7.48 -38.47 -3.11
C GLN A 2 6.26 -37.56 -2.97
N ALA A 3 6.02 -36.72 -3.98
CA ALA A 3 4.74 -36.02 -4.07
C ALA A 3 3.65 -37.08 -4.33
N ASP A 4 2.44 -36.85 -3.87
CA ASP A 4 1.27 -37.73 -4.04
C ASP A 4 0.69 -37.70 -5.46
N GLY A 5 1.57 -37.53 -6.45
CA GLY A 5 1.28 -37.30 -7.85
C GLY A 5 1.28 -38.55 -8.74
N ALA A 6 1.09 -38.36 -10.04
CA ALA A 6 1.21 -39.42 -11.03
C ALA A 6 2.64 -40.00 -11.01
N ASP A 7 2.77 -41.31 -10.74
CA ASP A 7 4.05 -42.05 -10.71
C ASP A 7 4.72 -42.18 -12.11
N ASP A 8 4.36 -41.33 -13.08
CA ASP A 8 4.90 -41.28 -14.44
C ASP A 8 5.90 -40.13 -14.66
N GLY A 9 6.20 -39.35 -13.60
CA GLY A 9 7.16 -38.24 -13.62
C GLY A 9 6.61 -36.94 -14.20
N SER A 10 5.34 -36.88 -14.60
CA SER A 10 4.71 -35.67 -15.13
C SER A 10 4.59 -34.54 -14.09
N GLU A 11 4.73 -34.87 -12.80
CA GLU A 11 4.58 -33.96 -11.66
C GLU A 11 5.87 -33.87 -10.82
N ASP A 12 7.02 -34.22 -11.39
CA ASP A 12 8.30 -34.15 -10.70
C ASP A 12 8.66 -32.70 -10.30
N ALA A 13 9.32 -32.57 -9.15
CA ALA A 13 9.96 -31.31 -8.76
C ALA A 13 11.22 -31.08 -9.62
N LEU A 14 11.33 -29.93 -10.27
CA LEU A 14 12.44 -29.59 -11.15
C LEU A 14 13.33 -28.50 -10.54
N ALA A 15 14.54 -28.88 -10.13
CA ALA A 15 15.60 -27.94 -9.75
C ALA A 15 16.62 -27.86 -10.91
N SER A 16 16.51 -26.85 -11.77
CA SER A 16 17.37 -26.68 -12.95
C SER A 16 18.46 -25.60 -12.79
N GLY A 17 18.32 -24.72 -11.80
CA GLY A 17 19.33 -23.72 -11.45
C GLY A 17 20.55 -24.31 -10.71
N GLU A 18 21.70 -23.64 -10.82
CA GLU A 18 22.89 -24.01 -10.04
C GLU A 18 22.59 -23.85 -8.54
N HIS A 19 22.88 -24.87 -7.73
CA HIS A 19 22.59 -24.89 -6.28
C HIS A 19 21.11 -24.70 -5.90
N SER A 20 20.16 -24.91 -6.82
CA SER A 20 18.73 -24.69 -6.53
C SER A 20 18.06 -25.84 -5.77
N VAL A 21 16.89 -25.55 -5.18
CA VAL A 21 16.07 -26.52 -4.44
C VAL A 21 14.62 -26.46 -4.93
N ALA A 22 14.07 -27.59 -5.38
CA ALA A 22 12.64 -27.72 -5.69
C ALA A 22 12.01 -28.82 -4.83
N SER A 23 10.87 -28.54 -4.20
CA SER A 23 10.15 -29.48 -3.34
C SER A 23 8.64 -29.30 -3.42
N GLY A 24 7.96 -30.24 -4.07
CA GLY A 24 6.51 -30.27 -4.27
C GLY A 24 6.17 -30.73 -5.68
N ALA A 25 5.00 -31.36 -5.87
CA ALA A 25 4.57 -31.78 -7.21
C ALA A 25 4.55 -30.57 -8.16
N SER A 26 5.15 -30.71 -9.35
CA SER A 26 5.27 -29.65 -10.36
C SER A 26 5.96 -28.36 -9.87
N SER A 27 6.75 -28.41 -8.79
CA SER A 27 7.55 -27.24 -8.36
C SER A 27 8.74 -27.02 -9.28
N LEU A 28 9.12 -25.76 -9.50
CA LEU A 28 10.22 -25.36 -10.39
C LEU A 28 11.15 -24.36 -9.70
N ALA A 29 12.43 -24.70 -9.58
CA ALA A 29 13.49 -23.78 -9.14
C ALA A 29 14.53 -23.63 -10.26
N ALA A 30 14.33 -22.61 -11.10
CA ALA A 30 15.09 -22.40 -12.34
C ALA A 30 16.25 -21.41 -12.21
N GLY A 31 16.17 -20.44 -11.30
CA GLY A 31 17.28 -19.50 -11.05
C GLY A 31 18.43 -20.11 -10.27
N ALA A 32 19.64 -19.57 -10.41
CA ALA A 32 20.77 -19.96 -9.57
C ALA A 32 20.49 -19.63 -8.10
N GLU A 33 20.85 -20.53 -7.19
CA GLU A 33 20.60 -20.42 -5.75
C GLU A 33 19.12 -20.21 -5.37
N SER A 34 18.20 -20.54 -6.28
CA SER A 34 16.75 -20.38 -6.06
C SER A 34 16.15 -21.53 -5.25
N ALA A 35 15.01 -21.26 -4.61
CA ALA A 35 14.30 -22.26 -3.83
C ALA A 35 12.78 -22.20 -4.06
N SER A 36 12.17 -23.34 -4.42
CA SER A 36 10.73 -23.49 -4.67
C SER A 36 10.13 -24.58 -3.81
N TYR A 37 9.12 -24.24 -3.00
CA TYR A 37 8.46 -25.14 -2.06
C TYR A 37 6.93 -25.07 -2.20
N GLY A 38 6.30 -26.16 -2.63
CA GLY A 38 4.84 -26.28 -2.76
C GLY A 38 4.38 -26.72 -4.15
N TYR A 39 3.16 -27.26 -4.23
CA TYR A 39 2.56 -27.72 -5.49
C TYR A 39 2.50 -26.58 -6.53
N GLY A 40 3.13 -26.76 -7.69
CA GLY A 40 3.14 -25.76 -8.76
C GLY A 40 3.85 -24.44 -8.42
N SER A 41 4.65 -24.39 -7.34
CA SER A 41 5.47 -23.21 -7.03
C SER A 41 6.55 -23.01 -8.09
N SER A 42 6.93 -21.77 -8.38
CA SER A 42 7.95 -21.43 -9.38
C SER A 42 8.87 -20.30 -8.90
N ALA A 43 10.18 -20.56 -8.89
CA ALA A 43 11.24 -19.60 -8.60
C ALA A 43 12.16 -19.47 -9.83
N TYR A 44 11.95 -18.42 -10.64
CA TYR A 44 12.67 -18.20 -11.90
C TYR A 44 13.93 -17.35 -11.75
N GLY A 45 13.91 -16.35 -10.87
CA GLY A 45 15.04 -15.44 -10.70
C GLY A 45 16.20 -16.05 -9.91
N ASP A 46 17.41 -15.55 -10.15
CA ASP A 46 18.56 -15.90 -9.31
C ASP A 46 18.33 -15.43 -7.87
N ASN A 47 18.75 -16.22 -6.89
CA ASN A 47 18.49 -16.00 -5.46
C ASN A 47 17.02 -15.86 -5.07
N SER A 48 16.08 -16.26 -5.95
CA SER A 48 14.65 -16.13 -5.70
C SER A 48 14.10 -17.25 -4.81
N MET A 49 12.99 -16.98 -4.12
CA MET A 49 12.33 -17.93 -3.24
C MET A 49 10.82 -17.92 -3.45
N ALA A 50 10.23 -19.08 -3.76
CA ALA A 50 8.79 -19.28 -3.87
C ALA A 50 8.32 -20.34 -2.86
N ILE A 51 7.44 -19.97 -1.93
CA ILE A 51 6.89 -20.86 -0.89
C ILE A 51 5.36 -20.78 -0.93
N GLY A 52 4.68 -21.90 -1.19
CA GLY A 52 3.23 -22.00 -1.23
C GLY A 52 2.71 -22.52 -2.57
N ALA A 53 1.51 -23.09 -2.57
CA ALA A 53 0.94 -23.67 -3.79
C ALA A 53 0.70 -22.58 -4.85
N GLY A 54 1.26 -22.76 -6.05
CA GLY A 54 1.19 -21.78 -7.13
C GLY A 54 1.85 -20.44 -6.84
N SER A 55 2.76 -20.35 -5.86
CA SER A 55 3.57 -19.15 -5.63
C SER A 55 4.56 -18.92 -6.78
N LEU A 56 4.84 -17.65 -7.09
CA LEU A 56 5.70 -17.23 -8.20
C LEU A 56 6.72 -16.20 -7.71
N ALA A 57 8.01 -16.50 -7.83
CA ALA A 57 9.10 -15.54 -7.68
C ALA A 57 9.84 -15.42 -9.02
N ASP A 58 9.54 -14.39 -9.79
CA ASP A 58 9.89 -14.30 -11.23
C ASP A 58 11.28 -13.68 -11.48
N ALA A 59 11.70 -12.78 -10.60
CA ALA A 59 12.83 -11.87 -10.82
C ALA A 59 13.96 -12.05 -9.79
N VAL A 60 15.10 -11.37 -9.99
CA VAL A 60 16.31 -11.59 -9.18
C VAL A 60 16.07 -11.16 -7.74
N GLY A 61 16.39 -12.04 -6.78
CA GLY A 61 16.16 -11.80 -5.36
C GLY A 61 14.69 -11.68 -4.96
N ALA A 62 13.74 -12.01 -5.85
CA ALA A 62 12.32 -11.95 -5.55
C ALA A 62 11.93 -13.04 -4.53
N SER A 63 11.06 -12.69 -3.58
CA SER A 63 10.58 -13.61 -2.54
C SER A 63 9.06 -13.64 -2.48
N ALA A 64 8.46 -14.76 -2.86
CA ALA A 64 7.03 -15.02 -2.79
C ALA A 64 6.72 -16.07 -1.72
N SER A 65 5.96 -15.71 -0.69
CA SER A 65 5.54 -16.60 0.40
C SER A 65 4.02 -16.54 0.60
N GLY A 66 3.35 -17.69 0.49
CA GLY A 66 1.91 -17.82 0.50
C GLY A 66 1.38 -18.44 -0.79
N SER A 67 0.28 -19.19 -0.70
CA SER A 67 -0.34 -19.76 -1.91
C SER A 67 -0.78 -18.63 -2.85
N LEU A 68 -0.46 -18.76 -4.13
CA LEU A 68 -0.73 -17.75 -5.17
C LEU A 68 -0.04 -16.39 -4.94
N SER A 69 0.95 -16.29 -4.03
CA SER A 69 1.77 -15.08 -3.92
C SER A 69 2.64 -14.90 -5.16
N SER A 70 2.83 -13.66 -5.61
CA SER A 70 3.56 -13.32 -6.83
C SER A 70 4.51 -12.15 -6.60
N ALA A 71 5.81 -12.42 -6.61
CA ALA A 71 6.88 -11.42 -6.58
C ALA A 71 7.52 -11.36 -7.99
N MET A 72 7.22 -10.31 -8.76
CA MET A 72 7.44 -10.24 -10.21
C MET A 72 8.60 -9.33 -10.64
N ALA A 73 9.18 -8.57 -9.71
CA ALA A 73 10.24 -7.60 -10.00
C ALA A 73 11.48 -7.83 -9.11
N ASP A 74 12.62 -7.25 -9.52
CA ASP A 74 13.88 -7.44 -8.80
C ASP A 74 13.74 -6.97 -7.34
N TYR A 75 14.25 -7.79 -6.42
CA TYR A 75 14.20 -7.56 -4.97
C TYR A 75 12.78 -7.43 -4.37
N SER A 76 11.73 -7.75 -5.14
CA SER A 76 10.35 -7.65 -4.66
C SER A 76 10.00 -8.75 -3.65
N THR A 77 9.13 -8.45 -2.70
CA THR A 77 8.67 -9.40 -1.67
C THR A 77 7.15 -9.44 -1.64
N ALA A 78 6.56 -10.59 -1.95
CA ALA A 78 5.14 -10.86 -1.79
C ALA A 78 4.92 -11.88 -0.67
N SER A 79 4.22 -11.52 0.40
CA SER A 79 3.99 -12.36 1.57
C SER A 79 2.50 -12.38 1.96
N GLY A 80 1.77 -13.42 1.57
CA GLY A 80 0.35 -13.61 1.87
C GLY A 80 -0.37 -14.34 0.73
N TYR A 81 -1.54 -14.92 1.03
CA TYR A 81 -2.38 -15.57 0.01
C TYR A 81 -2.74 -14.56 -1.09
N GLY A 82 -2.37 -14.84 -2.35
CA GLY A 82 -2.67 -13.97 -3.48
C GLY A 82 -2.02 -12.58 -3.42
N SER A 83 -0.98 -12.39 -2.60
CA SER A 83 -0.23 -11.12 -2.56
C SER A 83 0.53 -10.89 -3.87
N LEU A 84 0.67 -9.63 -4.28
CA LEU A 84 1.33 -9.22 -5.50
C LEU A 84 2.33 -8.10 -5.21
N ALA A 85 3.62 -8.34 -5.48
CA ALA A 85 4.67 -7.33 -5.50
C ALA A 85 5.25 -7.29 -6.92
N SER A 86 4.92 -6.25 -7.70
CA SER A 86 5.31 -6.14 -9.12
C SER A 86 6.17 -4.92 -9.45
N GLY A 87 6.52 -4.10 -8.46
CA GLY A 87 7.48 -3.01 -8.60
C GLY A 87 8.87 -3.40 -8.09
N GLU A 88 9.92 -2.78 -8.63
CA GLU A 88 11.29 -2.99 -8.16
C GLU A 88 11.40 -2.68 -6.67
N SER A 89 12.05 -3.57 -5.90
CA SER A 89 12.19 -3.44 -4.45
C SER A 89 10.87 -3.25 -3.69
N SER A 90 9.73 -3.63 -4.28
CA SER A 90 8.41 -3.45 -3.65
C SER A 90 8.12 -4.55 -2.63
N VAL A 91 7.29 -4.23 -1.63
CA VAL A 91 6.93 -5.14 -0.54
C VAL A 91 5.42 -5.21 -0.40
N ALA A 92 4.81 -6.39 -0.60
CA ALA A 92 3.40 -6.64 -0.39
C ALA A 92 3.18 -7.71 0.68
N THR A 93 2.74 -7.31 1.88
CA THR A 93 2.48 -8.23 3.00
C THR A 93 1.02 -8.22 3.40
N GLY A 94 0.32 -9.34 3.20
CA GLY A 94 -1.09 -9.53 3.53
C GLY A 94 -1.84 -10.31 2.45
N ALA A 95 -3.01 -10.86 2.79
CA ALA A 95 -3.84 -11.55 1.80
C ALA A 95 -4.34 -10.54 0.76
N SER A 96 -4.11 -10.83 -0.52
CA SER A 96 -4.45 -9.93 -1.65
C SER A 96 -3.84 -8.53 -1.57
N ALA A 97 -2.74 -8.34 -0.82
CA ALA A 97 -2.01 -7.08 -0.77
C ALA A 97 -1.29 -6.83 -2.11
N GLN A 98 -1.28 -5.59 -2.61
CA GLN A 98 -0.73 -5.22 -3.92
C GLN A 98 0.26 -4.05 -3.81
N ALA A 99 1.55 -4.29 -4.03
CA ALA A 99 2.58 -3.26 -4.21
C ALA A 99 3.03 -3.24 -5.67
N THR A 100 2.43 -2.37 -6.49
CA THR A 100 2.56 -2.42 -7.95
C THR A 100 3.52 -1.40 -8.56
N ALA A 101 3.99 -0.44 -7.76
CA ALA A 101 4.97 0.57 -8.17
C ALA A 101 6.34 0.32 -7.53
N ASP A 102 7.37 0.93 -8.10
CA ASP A 102 8.75 0.79 -7.62
C ASP A 102 8.89 1.40 -6.23
N TYR A 103 9.63 0.71 -5.36
CA TYR A 103 9.81 1.03 -3.95
C TYR A 103 8.52 1.10 -3.11
N ALA A 104 7.38 0.70 -3.67
CA ALA A 104 6.10 0.72 -2.96
C ALA A 104 6.07 -0.33 -1.84
N THR A 105 5.51 0.04 -0.69
CA THR A 105 5.34 -0.85 0.46
C THR A 105 3.87 -0.92 0.85
N THR A 106 3.31 -2.12 0.93
CA THR A 106 1.98 -2.36 1.44
C THR A 106 1.95 -3.45 2.51
N VAL A 107 1.27 -3.17 3.63
CA VAL A 107 1.10 -4.10 4.75
C VAL A 107 -0.34 -4.08 5.24
N GLY A 108 -1.09 -5.12 4.90
CA GLY A 108 -2.52 -5.24 5.20
C GLY A 108 -3.20 -6.22 4.25
N ALA A 109 -4.32 -6.80 4.67
CA ALA A 109 -5.15 -7.53 3.71
C ALA A 109 -5.81 -6.53 2.74
N GLU A 110 -5.79 -6.83 1.45
CA GLU A 110 -6.41 -6.02 0.38
C GLU A 110 -5.86 -4.59 0.26
N SER A 111 -4.74 -4.29 0.90
CA SER A 111 -4.10 -2.98 0.82
C SER A 111 -3.36 -2.80 -0.51
N VAL A 112 -3.30 -1.57 -1.00
CA VAL A 112 -2.75 -1.23 -2.31
C VAL A 112 -1.78 -0.05 -2.18
N ALA A 113 -0.55 -0.25 -2.63
CA ALA A 113 0.45 0.81 -2.83
C ALA A 113 0.83 0.82 -4.32
N SER A 114 0.37 1.85 -5.05
CA SER A 114 0.49 1.94 -6.51
C SER A 114 1.20 3.20 -7.02
N GLY A 115 1.64 4.08 -6.12
CA GLY A 115 2.53 5.20 -6.45
C GLY A 115 3.99 4.84 -6.20
N GLU A 116 4.93 5.44 -6.94
CA GLU A 116 6.36 5.27 -6.70
C GLU A 116 6.70 5.71 -5.27
N PHE A 117 7.51 4.95 -4.53
CA PHE A 117 7.83 5.22 -3.12
C PHE A 117 6.62 5.25 -2.16
N SER A 118 5.42 4.80 -2.59
CA SER A 118 4.22 4.91 -1.75
C SER A 118 4.15 3.85 -0.64
N ALA A 119 3.42 4.17 0.43
CA ALA A 119 3.34 3.35 1.64
C ALA A 119 1.90 3.19 2.12
N ALA A 120 1.34 1.98 2.05
CA ALA A 120 -0.02 1.65 2.50
C ALA A 120 0.01 0.66 3.68
N PHE A 121 -0.36 1.10 4.88
CA PHE A 121 -0.38 0.28 6.10
C PHE A 121 -1.80 0.21 6.68
N GLY A 122 -2.40 -0.97 6.69
CA GLY A 122 -3.76 -1.23 7.19
C GLY A 122 -4.60 -1.99 6.17
N ALA A 123 -5.58 -2.76 6.64
CA ALA A 123 -6.47 -3.50 5.74
C ALA A 123 -7.22 -2.52 4.81
N ALA A 124 -7.23 -2.82 3.51
CA ALA A 124 -7.82 -1.98 2.47
C ALA A 124 -7.35 -0.51 2.48
N SER A 125 -6.13 -0.23 2.96
CA SER A 125 -5.48 1.08 2.76
C SER A 125 -5.05 1.26 1.31
N LEU A 126 -5.07 2.50 0.82
CA LEU A 126 -4.73 2.86 -0.55
C LEU A 126 -3.75 4.03 -0.58
N ALA A 127 -2.51 3.79 -1.02
CA ALA A 127 -1.51 4.82 -1.29
C ALA A 127 -1.21 4.86 -2.80
N SER A 128 -1.92 5.71 -3.54
CA SER A 128 -1.86 5.75 -5.01
C SER A 128 -1.09 6.94 -5.59
N GLY A 129 -0.79 7.96 -4.79
CA GLY A 129 0.10 9.06 -5.17
C GLY A 129 1.57 8.68 -5.01
N ASP A 130 2.44 9.27 -5.84
CA ASP A 130 3.89 9.10 -5.70
C ASP A 130 4.36 9.72 -4.38
N GLY A 131 5.19 9.02 -3.62
CA GLY A 131 5.62 9.40 -2.28
C GLY A 131 4.51 9.44 -1.23
N SER A 132 3.30 8.97 -1.54
CA SER A 132 2.16 9.06 -0.62
C SER A 132 2.18 8.02 0.49
N ALA A 133 1.55 8.33 1.63
CA ALA A 133 1.47 7.44 2.78
C ALA A 133 0.04 7.32 3.32
N ALA A 134 -0.57 6.14 3.23
CA ALA A 134 -1.87 5.81 3.79
C ALA A 134 -1.71 4.86 5.00
N LEU A 135 -1.91 5.36 6.21
CA LEU A 135 -1.65 4.68 7.48
C LEU A 135 -2.95 4.52 8.28
N GLY A 136 -3.69 3.45 8.03
CA GLY A 136 -4.95 3.13 8.70
C GLY A 136 -5.83 2.21 7.86
N VAL A 137 -6.73 1.46 8.51
CA VAL A 137 -7.73 0.67 7.80
C VAL A 137 -8.62 1.61 6.97
N LEU A 138 -8.80 1.31 5.68
CA LEU A 138 -9.55 2.15 4.73
C LEU A 138 -9.01 3.59 4.55
N SER A 139 -7.76 3.86 4.96
CA SER A 139 -7.14 5.17 4.66
C SER A 139 -6.79 5.29 3.19
N GLU A 140 -6.88 6.49 2.63
CA GLU A 140 -6.56 6.79 1.24
C GLU A 140 -5.66 8.02 1.13
N ALA A 141 -4.47 7.85 0.54
CA ALA A 141 -3.54 8.92 0.19
C ALA A 141 -3.33 8.90 -1.34
N SER A 142 -4.15 9.68 -2.06
CA SER A 142 -4.21 9.67 -3.52
C SER A 142 -3.53 10.86 -4.22
N GLY A 143 -3.21 11.93 -3.48
CA GLY A 143 -2.37 13.03 -3.98
C GLY A 143 -0.87 12.70 -3.95
N GLU A 144 -0.10 13.36 -4.82
CA GLU A 144 1.38 13.28 -4.81
C GLU A 144 1.92 13.80 -3.47
N GLU A 145 2.87 13.10 -2.86
CA GLU A 145 3.46 13.42 -1.55
C GLU A 145 2.41 13.56 -0.41
N SER A 146 1.20 13.03 -0.58
CA SER A 146 0.13 13.17 0.40
C SER A 146 0.24 12.18 1.56
N THR A 147 -0.31 12.52 2.72
CA THR A 147 -0.28 11.68 3.92
C THR A 147 -1.67 11.57 4.55
N ALA A 148 -2.21 10.36 4.64
CA ALA A 148 -3.47 10.05 5.33
C ALA A 148 -3.19 9.10 6.51
N VAL A 149 -3.54 9.50 7.74
CA VAL A 149 -3.34 8.71 8.95
C VAL A 149 -4.63 8.60 9.75
N GLY A 150 -5.16 7.38 9.89
CA GLY A 150 -6.39 7.10 10.63
C GLY A 150 -7.38 6.25 9.85
N PHE A 151 -8.33 5.63 10.58
CA PHE A 151 -9.42 4.88 9.96
C PHE A 151 -10.22 5.78 9.01
N TYR A 152 -10.34 5.40 7.75
CA TYR A 152 -11.11 6.15 6.76
C TYR A 152 -10.63 7.60 6.53
N SER A 153 -9.35 7.90 6.80
CA SER A 153 -8.75 9.20 6.47
C SER A 153 -8.53 9.33 4.96
N LEU A 154 -8.66 10.54 4.41
CA LEU A 154 -8.53 10.83 2.98
C LEU A 154 -7.62 12.05 2.77
N ALA A 155 -6.48 11.86 2.10
CA ALA A 155 -5.61 12.94 1.62
C ALA A 155 -5.52 12.87 0.08
N SER A 156 -6.45 13.55 -0.60
CA SER A 156 -6.59 13.51 -2.06
C SER A 156 -5.90 14.66 -2.79
N GLY A 157 -5.55 15.75 -2.09
CA GLY A 157 -4.77 16.83 -2.67
C GLY A 157 -3.27 16.54 -2.68
N ASP A 158 -2.54 17.12 -3.64
CA ASP A 158 -1.08 17.03 -3.68
C ASP A 158 -0.49 17.72 -2.45
N VAL A 159 0.48 17.08 -1.81
CA VAL A 159 1.13 17.52 -0.56
C VAL A 159 0.13 17.66 0.60
N ALA A 160 -1.08 17.11 0.46
CA ALA A 160 -2.12 17.20 1.49
C ALA A 160 -1.82 16.28 2.68
N THR A 161 -2.27 16.67 3.87
CA THR A 161 -2.07 15.93 5.11
C THR A 161 -3.40 15.79 5.86
N ALA A 162 -3.91 14.57 5.98
CA ALA A 162 -5.10 14.21 6.75
C ALA A 162 -4.72 13.32 7.94
N LEU A 163 -4.84 13.83 9.17
CA LEU A 163 -4.46 13.16 10.41
C LEU A 163 -5.66 13.04 11.36
N GLY A 164 -6.28 11.87 11.39
CA GLY A 164 -7.44 11.58 12.23
C GLY A 164 -8.41 10.63 11.54
N ALA A 165 -9.20 9.89 12.31
CA ALA A 165 -10.25 9.06 11.74
C ALA A 165 -11.26 9.95 10.99
N GLU A 166 -11.60 9.54 9.76
CA GLU A 166 -12.52 10.27 8.87
C GLU A 166 -12.09 11.72 8.55
N SER A 167 -10.81 12.07 8.74
CA SER A 167 -10.28 13.37 8.32
C SER A 167 -10.14 13.44 6.80
N ILE A 168 -10.39 14.62 6.21
CA ILE A 168 -10.38 14.85 4.77
C ILE A 168 -9.51 16.07 4.47
N ALA A 169 -8.41 15.88 3.74
CA ALA A 169 -7.61 16.94 3.16
C ALA A 169 -7.71 16.87 1.62
N GLY A 170 -8.62 17.68 1.07
CA GLY A 170 -9.06 17.62 -0.33
C GLY A 170 -8.27 18.49 -1.30
N GLY A 171 -7.79 19.65 -0.84
CA GLY A 171 -7.07 20.63 -1.67
C GLY A 171 -5.55 20.44 -1.68
N VAL A 172 -4.88 21.11 -2.62
CA VAL A 172 -3.41 21.14 -2.71
C VAL A 172 -2.85 21.77 -1.43
N THR A 173 -1.87 21.11 -0.81
CA THR A 173 -1.25 21.48 0.47
C THR A 173 -2.24 21.61 1.64
N ALA A 174 -3.46 21.07 1.51
CA ALA A 174 -4.47 21.14 2.56
C ALA A 174 -4.04 20.32 3.79
N VAL A 175 -4.35 20.82 4.99
CA VAL A 175 -4.02 20.16 6.25
C VAL A 175 -5.28 19.97 7.08
N ALA A 176 -5.71 18.72 7.31
CA ALA A 176 -6.82 18.36 8.17
C ALA A 176 -6.32 17.52 9.35
N VAL A 177 -6.50 17.99 10.59
CA VAL A 177 -6.03 17.29 11.80
C VAL A 177 -7.16 17.20 12.84
N GLY A 178 -7.71 16.01 13.03
CA GLY A 178 -8.80 15.74 13.97
C GLY A 178 -9.80 14.70 13.45
N PHE A 179 -10.66 14.21 14.34
CA PHE A 179 -11.77 13.35 13.93
C PHE A 179 -12.76 14.15 13.08
N GLN A 180 -13.01 13.73 11.83
CA GLN A 180 -13.82 14.48 10.86
C GLN A 180 -13.37 15.95 10.66
N ALA A 181 -12.08 16.24 10.77
CA ALA A 181 -11.56 17.52 10.30
C ALA A 181 -11.59 17.54 8.77
N GLU A 182 -12.03 18.64 8.16
CA GLU A 182 -12.15 18.78 6.71
C GLU A 182 -11.46 20.06 6.22
N ALA A 183 -10.49 19.91 5.33
CA ALA A 183 -9.76 20.98 4.64
C ALA A 183 -9.98 20.80 3.13
N SER A 184 -11.02 21.42 2.58
CA SER A 184 -11.60 21.05 1.27
C SER A 184 -10.95 21.76 0.07
N GLU A 185 -10.38 22.95 0.27
CA GLU A 185 -9.83 23.81 -0.80
C GLU A 185 -8.30 23.93 -0.71
N ASP A 186 -7.68 24.49 -1.75
CA ASP A 186 -6.22 24.71 -1.77
C ASP A 186 -5.75 25.61 -0.63
N TYR A 187 -4.60 25.26 -0.06
CA TYR A 187 -3.93 25.96 1.05
C TYR A 187 -4.77 26.05 2.33
N THR A 188 -5.79 25.20 2.49
CA THR A 188 -6.64 25.21 3.69
C THR A 188 -6.00 24.50 4.87
N THR A 189 -6.32 24.95 6.09
CA THR A 189 -5.90 24.30 7.33
C THR A 189 -7.08 24.15 8.28
N ALA A 190 -7.47 22.92 8.60
CA ALA A 190 -8.52 22.57 9.56
C ALA A 190 -7.92 21.73 10.70
N ILE A 191 -7.85 22.29 11.91
CA ILE A 191 -7.28 21.62 13.08
C ILE A 191 -8.31 21.62 14.23
N GLY A 192 -8.80 20.44 14.57
CA GLY A 192 -9.83 20.19 15.58
C GLY A 192 -10.82 19.13 15.12
N SER A 193 -11.45 18.41 16.05
CA SER A 193 -12.54 17.50 15.65
C SER A 193 -13.67 18.32 15.03
N TRP A 194 -14.21 17.88 13.89
CA TRP A 194 -15.28 18.57 13.15
C TRP A 194 -14.92 19.98 12.64
N SER A 195 -13.64 20.38 12.65
CA SER A 195 -13.24 21.67 12.08
C SER A 195 -13.35 21.63 10.55
N VAL A 196 -13.86 22.69 9.93
CA VAL A 196 -14.03 22.79 8.48
C VAL A 196 -13.33 24.05 7.96
N ALA A 197 -12.38 23.90 7.06
CA ALA A 197 -11.78 24.98 6.27
C ALA A 197 -12.13 24.75 4.79
N SER A 198 -13.08 25.52 4.27
CA SER A 198 -13.66 25.34 2.93
C SER A 198 -13.55 26.57 2.02
N GLY A 199 -12.90 27.64 2.50
CA GLY A 199 -12.54 28.78 1.67
C GLY A 199 -11.09 28.67 1.20
N PHE A 200 -10.79 29.08 -0.04
CA PHE A 200 -9.41 29.12 -0.53
C PHE A 200 -8.47 29.83 0.47
N ASN A 201 -7.35 29.20 0.83
CA ASN A 201 -6.37 29.74 1.77
C ASN A 201 -6.97 30.10 3.16
N SER A 202 -8.03 29.40 3.60
CA SER A 202 -8.65 29.61 4.92
C SER A 202 -8.06 28.74 6.02
N THR A 203 -8.24 29.15 7.28
CA THR A 203 -7.76 28.41 8.46
C THR A 203 -8.87 28.30 9.52
N ALA A 204 -9.25 27.07 9.87
CA ALA A 204 -10.12 26.76 11.00
C ALA A 204 -9.33 26.05 12.11
N LEU A 205 -9.25 26.66 13.30
CA LEU A 205 -8.51 26.13 14.44
C LEU A 205 -9.41 26.06 15.69
N GLY A 206 -9.95 24.87 15.98
CA GLY A 206 -10.86 24.61 17.08
C GLY A 206 -11.85 23.48 16.79
N ASN A 207 -12.41 22.85 17.82
CA ASN A 207 -13.49 21.87 17.62
C ASN A 207 -14.71 22.58 17.02
N SER A 208 -15.22 22.06 15.89
CA SER A 208 -16.33 22.67 15.15
C SER A 208 -16.08 24.10 14.67
N ALA A 209 -14.82 24.53 14.52
CA ALA A 209 -14.49 25.81 13.90
C ALA A 209 -14.73 25.75 12.39
N GLU A 210 -15.30 26.80 11.79
CA GLU A 210 -15.65 26.85 10.37
C GLU A 210 -15.08 28.10 9.69
N ALA A 211 -14.13 27.93 8.75
CA ALA A 211 -13.56 29.01 7.95
C ALA A 211 -13.98 28.84 6.48
N GLN A 212 -15.09 29.48 6.10
CA GLN A 212 -15.78 29.29 4.82
C GLN A 212 -15.44 30.37 3.77
N ALA A 213 -14.97 31.55 4.20
CA ALA A 213 -14.57 32.63 3.28
C ALA A 213 -13.11 32.50 2.84
N GLU A 214 -12.76 33.05 1.67
CA GLU A 214 -11.38 33.07 1.18
C GLU A 214 -10.47 33.87 2.12
N ASN A 215 -9.25 33.37 2.37
CA ASN A 215 -8.26 34.00 3.26
C ASN A 215 -8.76 34.23 4.70
N SER A 216 -9.82 33.54 5.12
CA SER A 216 -10.45 33.73 6.42
C SER A 216 -9.81 32.88 7.52
N VAL A 217 -9.97 33.32 8.78
CA VAL A 217 -9.50 32.58 9.95
C VAL A 217 -10.61 32.45 10.99
N ALA A 218 -11.02 31.22 11.29
CA ALA A 218 -11.89 30.88 12.42
C ALA A 218 -11.03 30.32 13.56
N LEU A 219 -10.92 31.04 14.68
CA LEU A 219 -10.06 30.68 15.81
C LEU A 219 -10.87 30.49 17.11
N GLY A 220 -10.96 29.24 17.55
CA GLY A 220 -11.70 28.82 18.74
C GLY A 220 -12.82 27.84 18.40
N SER A 221 -13.27 27.07 19.39
CA SER A 221 -14.39 26.16 19.19
C SER A 221 -15.65 26.90 18.75
N ASP A 222 -16.41 26.31 17.83
CA ASP A 222 -17.65 26.85 17.27
C ASP A 222 -17.50 28.24 16.61
N SER A 223 -16.27 28.68 16.33
CA SER A 223 -16.03 29.96 15.67
C SER A 223 -16.32 29.85 14.18
N ILE A 224 -16.94 30.88 13.60
CA ILE A 224 -17.32 30.90 12.18
C ILE A 224 -16.71 32.14 11.52
N ALA A 225 -16.04 31.95 10.38
CA ALA A 225 -15.56 32.99 9.49
C ALA A 225 -16.12 32.76 8.08
N ASP A 226 -17.25 33.41 7.78
CA ASP A 226 -18.07 33.21 6.56
C ASP A 226 -18.26 34.50 5.73
N ARG A 227 -17.49 35.55 6.03
CA ARG A 227 -17.60 36.86 5.36
C ARG A 227 -16.24 37.36 4.89
N ASP A 228 -16.23 37.99 3.71
CA ASP A 228 -15.10 38.75 3.17
C ASP A 228 -14.70 39.95 4.05
#